data_AF-A0A3D5HRM7-F1
#
_entry.id   AF-A0A3D5HRM7-F1
#
_cell.length_a   1.000
_cell.length_b   1.000
_cell.length_c   1.000
_cell.angle_alpha   90.00
_cell.angle_beta   90.00
_cell.angle_gamma   90.00
#
_symmetry.space_group_name_H-M   'P 1'
#
loop_
_entity.id
_entity.type
_entity.pdbx_description
1 polymer ?
#
loop_
_entity_poly.entity_id
_entity_poly.type
_entity_poly.pdbx_seq_one_letter_code
_entity_poly.pdbx_strand_id
1 'polypeptide(L)'
;MANIKATVGINPSTNLKAKISSNRDKLRAQTIGIGTPVSLNDMTDIDMSAKEQGAMLVWDSTTGQWKAKQTLADGTSFEGGHY
;
A
#
# COMPACT_ATOMS: atom_id res chain seq x y z
N MET A 1 -41.93 15.71 13.89
CA MET A 1 -40.95 15.40 12.82
C MET A 1 -39.57 15.57 13.42
N ALA A 2 -38.75 14.52 13.48
CA ALA A 2 -37.42 14.59 14.08
C ALA A 2 -36.38 14.86 12.98
N ASN A 3 -35.62 15.95 13.14
CA ASN A 3 -34.57 16.30 12.19
C ASN A 3 -33.26 15.68 12.67
N ILE A 4 -32.74 14.69 11.96
CA ILE A 4 -31.42 14.12 12.25
C ILE A 4 -30.37 15.08 11.68
N LYS A 5 -29.60 15.73 12.56
CA LYS A 5 -28.39 16.48 12.18
C LYS A 5 -27.19 15.61 12.50
N ALA A 6 -26.57 15.01 11.48
CA ALA A 6 -25.29 14.32 11.63
C ALA A 6 -24.17 15.30 11.26
N THR A 7 -23.26 15.56 12.20
CA THR A 7 -22.03 16.33 11.93
C THR A 7 -20.90 15.35 11.64
N VAL A 8 -20.31 15.42 10.44
CA VAL A 8 -19.15 14.60 10.07
C VAL A 8 -17.89 15.44 10.28
N GLY A 9 -17.10 15.09 11.30
CA GLY A 9 -15.76 15.66 11.49
C GLY A 9 -14.81 15.09 10.44
N ILE A 10 -14.38 15.92 9.48
CA ILE A 10 -13.35 15.56 8.52
C ILE A 10 -11.98 15.97 9.07
N ASN A 11 -11.09 15.02 9.32
CA ASN A 11 -9.68 15.29 9.55
C ASN A 11 -9.00 15.36 8.17
N PRO A 12 -8.33 16.47 7.78
CA PRO A 12 -7.89 16.70 6.40
C PRO A 12 -6.88 15.70 5.83
N SER A 13 -6.41 14.71 6.60
CA SER A 13 -5.44 13.72 6.12
C SER A 13 -6.04 12.50 5.43
N THR A 14 -7.34 12.23 5.49
CA THR A 14 -7.93 11.05 4.82
C THR A 14 -9.30 11.37 4.20
N ASN A 15 -9.41 11.24 2.87
CA ASN A 15 -10.65 11.54 2.15
C ASN A 15 -11.71 10.46 2.45
N LEU A 16 -12.65 10.76 3.34
CA LEU A 16 -13.85 9.94 3.51
C LEU A 16 -14.79 10.15 2.32
N LYS A 17 -14.68 9.32 1.27
CA LYS A 17 -15.61 9.33 0.12
C LYS A 17 -16.80 8.42 0.42
N ALA A 18 -17.95 8.97 0.80
CA ALA A 18 -19.18 8.20 0.92
C ALA A 18 -19.68 7.80 -0.49
N LYS A 19 -19.67 6.51 -0.83
CA LYS A 19 -20.30 6.00 -2.07
C LYS A 19 -21.79 5.84 -1.81
N ILE A 20 -22.62 6.58 -2.53
CA ILE A 20 -24.07 6.35 -2.54
C ILE A 20 -24.30 5.02 -3.28
N SER A 21 -24.61 3.98 -2.52
CA SER A 21 -25.08 2.71 -3.09
C SER A 21 -26.41 2.97 -3.79
N SER A 22 -26.64 2.31 -4.93
CA SER A 22 -27.86 2.46 -5.75
C SER A 22 -29.15 2.17 -4.97
N ASN A 23 -29.06 1.61 -3.77
CA ASN A 23 -30.17 1.49 -2.82
C ASN A 23 -30.13 2.66 -1.82
N ARG A 24 -31.03 3.63 -2.03
CA ARG A 24 -31.02 4.98 -1.42
C ARG A 24 -31.15 5.03 0.11
N ASP A 25 -31.25 3.89 0.78
CA ASP A 25 -31.56 3.81 2.21
C ASP A 25 -30.33 3.64 3.12
N LYS A 26 -29.13 3.42 2.57
CA LYS A 26 -27.92 3.20 3.39
C LYS A 26 -26.68 3.89 2.82
N LEU A 27 -26.22 4.93 3.52
CA LEU A 27 -24.87 5.47 3.36
C LEU A 27 -23.89 4.49 4.01
N ARG A 28 -23.03 3.85 3.21
CA ARG A 28 -21.91 3.06 3.73
C ARG A 28 -20.64 3.89 3.59
N ALA A 29 -20.09 4.31 4.72
CA ALA A 29 -18.73 4.81 4.77
C ALA A 29 -17.79 3.62 4.51
N GLN A 30 -17.10 3.63 3.36
CA GLN A 30 -15.96 2.74 3.15
C GLN A 30 -14.72 3.56 3.47
N THR A 31 -14.00 3.16 4.51
CA THR A 31 -12.66 3.69 4.77
C THR A 31 -11.77 3.24 3.62
N ILE A 32 -11.57 4.13 2.64
CA ILE A 32 -10.53 3.95 1.64
C ILE A 32 -9.25 4.41 2.32
N GLY A 33 -8.34 3.49 2.61
CA GLY A 33 -7.01 3.82 3.09
C GLY A 33 -6.27 4.58 2.01
N ILE A 34 -6.33 5.90 2.03
CA ILE A 34 -5.53 6.77 1.18
C ILE A 34 -4.33 7.20 2.02
N GLY A 35 -3.55 6.23 2.49
CA GLY A 35 -2.24 6.50 3.04
C GLY A 35 -1.27 6.65 1.87
N THR A 36 -0.43 7.69 1.89
CA THR A 36 0.83 7.60 1.15
C THR A 36 1.63 6.44 1.75
N PRO A 37 2.12 5.47 0.95
CA PRO A 37 2.97 4.39 1.46
C PRO A 37 4.06 4.99 2.34
N VAL A 38 4.08 4.64 3.64
CA VAL A 38 5.08 5.17 4.58
C VAL A 38 6.34 4.32 4.55
N SER A 39 6.21 3.07 4.11
CA SER A 39 7.30 2.14 3.87
C SER A 39 7.22 1.54 2.46
N LEU A 40 8.36 1.05 1.95
CA LEU A 40 8.42 0.33 0.68
C LEU A 40 7.48 -0.89 0.66
N ASN A 41 7.20 -1.49 1.83
CA ASN A 41 6.30 -2.64 1.94
C ASN A 41 4.80 -2.27 1.80
N ASP A 42 4.46 -0.98 1.90
CA ASP A 42 3.09 -0.50 1.70
C ASP A 42 2.78 -0.23 0.21
N MET A 43 3.78 -0.35 -0.67
CA MET A 43 3.64 -0.18 -2.11
C MET A 43 3.15 -1.47 -2.77
N THR A 44 2.17 -1.37 -3.66
CA THR A 44 1.52 -2.55 -4.29
C THR A 44 2.38 -3.24 -5.34
N ASP A 45 3.39 -2.54 -5.86
CA ASP A 45 4.34 -3.01 -6.88
C ASP A 45 5.66 -3.48 -6.27
N ILE A 46 5.76 -3.59 -4.94
CA ILE A 46 6.95 -4.07 -4.23
C ILE A 46 6.61 -5.31 -3.42
N ASP A 47 7.36 -6.38 -3.65
CA ASP A 47 7.35 -7.61 -2.88
C ASP A 47 8.61 -7.69 -2.00
N MET A 48 8.41 -7.50 -0.70
CA MET A 48 9.45 -7.53 0.33
C MET A 48 9.50 -8.87 1.08
N SER A 49 8.86 -9.94 0.58
CA SER A 49 8.76 -11.22 1.31
C SER A 49 10.12 -11.86 1.64
N ALA A 50 11.14 -11.60 0.81
CA ALA A 50 12.51 -12.10 0.98
C ALA A 50 13.48 -11.01 1.51
N LYS A 51 12.98 -10.04 2.27
CA LYS A 51 13.80 -8.99 2.89
C LYS A 51 14.66 -9.57 4.01
N GLU A 52 15.97 -9.61 3.77
CA GLU A 52 17.00 -9.91 4.76
C GLU A 52 18.09 -8.84 4.73
N GLN A 53 19.08 -8.93 5.63
CA GLN A 53 20.24 -8.05 5.60
C GLN A 53 20.93 -8.14 4.23
N GLY A 54 21.32 -6.99 3.68
CA GLY A 54 21.93 -6.88 2.35
C GLY A 54 20.99 -7.11 1.17
N ALA A 55 19.67 -7.20 1.37
CA ALA A 55 18.72 -7.34 0.27
C ALA A 55 18.66 -6.08 -0.62
N MET A 56 18.57 -6.30 -1.93
CA MET A 56 18.41 -5.28 -2.97
C MET A 56 17.07 -5.46 -3.69
N LEU A 57 16.54 -4.38 -4.26
CA LEU A 57 15.35 -4.43 -5.09
C LEU A 57 15.70 -4.76 -6.54
N VAL A 58 15.11 -5.82 -7.08
CA VAL A 58 15.31 -6.29 -8.45
C VAL A 58 13.96 -6.33 -9.16
N TRP A 59 13.85 -5.71 -10.33
CA TRP A 59 12.62 -5.77 -11.11
C TRP A 59 12.38 -7.16 -11.68
N ASP A 60 11.19 -7.71 -11.44
CA ASP A 60 10.73 -8.97 -12.03
C ASP A 60 9.66 -8.67 -13.09
N SER A 61 10.04 -8.81 -14.36
CA SER A 61 9.16 -8.58 -15.50
C SER A 61 8.04 -9.63 -15.63
N THR A 62 8.17 -10.78 -14.98
CA THR A 62 7.15 -11.84 -15.01
C THR A 62 6.00 -11.51 -14.07
N THR A 63 6.32 -11.01 -12.87
CA THR A 63 5.30 -10.60 -11.89
C THR A 63 4.92 -9.13 -11.97
N GLY A 64 5.68 -8.31 -12.71
CA GLY A 64 5.47 -6.87 -12.81
C GLY A 64 5.69 -6.16 -11.48
N GLN A 65 6.64 -6.65 -10.67
CA GLN A 65 6.88 -6.17 -9.31
C GLN A 65 8.38 -6.07 -9.04
N TRP A 66 8.77 -5.15 -8.17
CA TRP A 66 10.08 -5.13 -7.55
C TRP A 66 10.16 -6.19 -6.47
N LYS A 67 11.18 -7.05 -6.49
CA LYS A 67 11.40 -8.08 -5.48
C LYS A 67 12.65 -7.80 -4.68
N ALA A 68 12.55 -7.88 -3.35
CA ALA A 68 13.73 -7.95 -2.50
C ALA A 68 14.47 -9.28 -2.75
N LYS A 69 15.76 -9.22 -3.11
CA LYS A 69 16.61 -10.38 -3.34
C LYS A 69 18.00 -10.14 -2.73
N GLN A 70 18.68 -11.18 -2.27
CA GLN A 70 20.10 -11.09 -1.89
C GLN A 70 21.04 -11.34 -3.07
N THR A 71 20.57 -12.08 -4.08
CA THR A 71 21.38 -12.52 -5.23
C THR A 71 20.66 -12.25 -6.55
N LEU A 72 21.43 -11.87 -7.57
CA LEU A 72 20.93 -11.78 -8.94
C LEU A 72 21.01 -13.15 -9.61
N ALA A 73 20.04 -13.47 -10.48
CA ALA A 73 19.91 -14.78 -11.11
C ALA A 73 21.12 -15.19 -11.96
N ASP A 74 21.91 -14.22 -12.42
CA ASP A 74 23.10 -14.43 -13.26
C ASP A 74 24.38 -14.68 -12.46
N GLY A 75 24.25 -15.08 -11.18
CA GLY A 75 25.40 -15.32 -10.30
C GLY A 75 26.17 -14.05 -9.93
N THR A 76 25.63 -12.88 -10.24
CA THR A 76 26.19 -11.59 -9.84
C THR A 76 25.84 -11.35 -8.37
N SER A 77 26.79 -11.64 -7.49
CA SER A 77 26.75 -11.20 -6.08
C SER A 77 27.40 -9.82 -5.98
N PHE A 78 26.78 -8.90 -5.25
CA PHE A 78 27.50 -7.74 -4.74
C PHE A 78 28.29 -8.22 -3.52
N GLU A 79 29.49 -8.75 -3.73
CA GLU A 79 30.43 -9.03 -2.64
C GLU A 79 31.00 -7.71 -2.13
N GLY A 80 30.38 -7.17 -1.10
CA GLY A 80 30.79 -5.89 -0.52
C GLY A 80 30.04 -5.51 0.75
N GLY A 81 30.57 -5.95 1.88
CA GLY A 81 30.36 -5.33 3.19
C GLY A 81 29.34 -6.02 4.10
N HIS A 82 29.80 -6.41 5.29
CA HIS A 82 28.90 -6.59 6.43
C HIS A 82 28.11 -5.29 6.65
N TYR A 83 26.79 -5.39 6.64
CA TYR A 83 25.87 -4.37 7.11
C TYR A 83 25.15 -4.89 8.34
#